data_AF-F9ZTP3-F1
#
_entry.id   AF-F9ZTP3-F1
#
_cell.length_a   1.000
_cell.length_b   1.000
_cell.length_c   1.000
_cell.angle_alpha   90.00
_cell.angle_beta   90.00
_cell.angle_gamma   90.00
#
_symmetry.space_group_name_H-M   'P 1'
#
loop_
_entity.id
_entity.type
_entity.pdbx_description
1 polymer ?
#
loop_
_entity_poly.entity_id
_entity_poly.type
_entity_poly.pdbx_seq_one_letter_code
_entity_poly.pdbx_strand_id
1 'polypeptide(L)'
;MNRAITGLAGPQSRSVLLLSIVTVALTGPTTALAFDCRKASTLTEKAICADPELKRKDNQLSRDYALFRQHFSKSGNYDCLVADEKKRQLDWLKERDACGADKACIAAAYDKRQSELDLFTRACFPMDSMRPECKKGAPTAPVTSPVASTSSPTKPDTCSDSIDTVPESAIRAALPRAPGTLVNKLTAEINFILKDSHASQINSKQKLAFFLGQVDVESGGGTTLSENLNYSADALKKIFSYFKKHPDEANMYGRTKDHPANQEAIANRAYAKRNGNGDIASGDGWVYRGRGLLQVTGRGNYSEASSRVNTVFVGSVDYVKNPELLRKPEGASRSVLAYWIDRGIGSVVDGLVKQGKTLSEINYAVTGLVNGSARHALVDRLNSTRRILGTEFYKLCKQMAEVSIELMKWIGLETRNV
;
A
#
# COMPACT_ATOMS: atom_id res chain seq x y z
N MET A 1 -54.78 -62.55 -16.80
CA MET A 1 -54.74 -63.57 -15.72
C MET A 1 -54.61 -62.85 -14.39
N ASN A 2 -55.61 -63.02 -13.51
CA ASN A 2 -55.63 -62.94 -12.03
C ASN A 2 -54.70 -61.92 -11.33
N ARG A 3 -55.08 -61.06 -10.38
CA ARG A 3 -56.21 -60.89 -9.43
C ARG A 3 -56.01 -59.45 -8.89
N ALA A 4 -56.98 -58.53 -8.95
CA ALA A 4 -57.93 -58.19 -7.89
C ALA A 4 -57.36 -58.23 -6.45
N ILE A 5 -57.49 -57.11 -5.71
CA ILE A 5 -58.30 -56.97 -4.46
C ILE A 5 -57.85 -55.76 -3.61
N THR A 6 -58.77 -54.78 -3.50
CA THR A 6 -59.18 -53.91 -2.35
C THR A 6 -58.14 -53.09 -1.57
N GLY A 7 -58.44 -51.94 -0.98
CA GLY A 7 -59.67 -51.21 -0.66
C GLY A 7 -59.23 -49.84 -0.09
N LEU A 8 -60.00 -48.76 -0.24
CA LEU A 8 -61.14 -48.31 0.57
C LEU A 8 -60.81 -47.01 1.34
N ALA A 9 -61.68 -46.02 1.13
CA ALA A 9 -62.13 -44.95 2.04
C ALA A 9 -61.21 -43.74 2.35
N GLY A 10 -61.76 -42.53 2.08
CA GLY A 10 -61.29 -41.20 2.54
C GLY A 10 -61.65 -40.91 4.01
N PRO A 11 -61.91 -39.67 4.49
CA PRO A 11 -62.06 -38.36 3.83
C PRO A 11 -61.22 -37.22 4.48
N GLN A 12 -61.55 -35.99 4.11
CA GLN A 12 -60.96 -34.67 4.42
C GLN A 12 -60.73 -34.34 5.91
N SER A 13 -59.66 -33.59 6.23
CA SER A 13 -59.73 -32.25 6.88
C SER A 13 -58.33 -31.67 7.15
N ARG A 14 -58.25 -30.34 7.16
CA ARG A 14 -57.07 -29.48 7.27
C ARG A 14 -56.45 -29.51 8.68
N SER A 15 -55.12 -29.59 8.75
CA SER A 15 -54.32 -29.06 9.87
C SER A 15 -53.01 -28.47 9.33
N VAL A 16 -52.83 -27.18 9.60
CA VAL A 16 -51.61 -26.41 9.36
C VAL A 16 -50.56 -26.86 10.38
N LEU A 17 -49.38 -27.28 9.93
CA LEU A 17 -48.19 -27.38 10.78
C LEU A 17 -46.98 -26.81 10.05
N LEU A 18 -46.52 -25.66 10.56
CA LEU A 18 -45.23 -25.05 10.26
C LEU A 18 -44.11 -26.05 10.54
N LEU A 19 -43.26 -26.35 9.55
CA LEU A 19 -41.93 -26.91 9.81
C LEU A 19 -40.87 -26.07 9.11
N SER A 20 -40.05 -25.48 9.95
CA SER A 20 -39.01 -24.50 9.70
C SER A 20 -37.92 -25.00 8.75
N ILE A 21 -37.66 -24.21 7.71
CA ILE A 21 -36.45 -24.26 6.89
C ILE A 21 -35.28 -23.83 7.79
N VAL A 22 -34.39 -24.76 8.15
CA VAL A 22 -33.09 -24.41 8.72
C VAL A 22 -32.15 -24.09 7.56
N THR A 23 -32.21 -22.84 7.09
CA THR A 23 -31.16 -22.23 6.26
C THR A 23 -29.92 -22.05 7.12
N VAL A 24 -28.94 -22.94 6.98
CA VAL A 24 -27.57 -22.69 7.47
C VAL A 24 -26.97 -21.62 6.55
N ALA A 25 -27.02 -20.37 7.00
CA ALA A 25 -26.33 -19.27 6.36
C ALA A 25 -24.81 -19.46 6.52
N LEU A 26 -24.14 -19.87 5.45
CA LEU A 26 -22.69 -19.84 5.34
C LEU A 26 -22.23 -18.37 5.32
N THR A 27 -21.88 -17.85 6.49
CA THR A 27 -21.21 -16.57 6.64
C THR A 27 -19.74 -16.74 6.26
N GLY A 28 -19.39 -16.32 5.05
CA GLY A 28 -17.98 -16.15 4.68
C GLY A 28 -17.29 -15.12 5.59
N PRO A 29 -15.94 -15.12 5.66
CA PRO A 29 -15.20 -14.15 6.46
C PRO A 29 -15.55 -12.73 5.97
N THR A 30 -16.25 -12.00 6.83
CA THR A 30 -16.58 -10.59 6.61
C THR A 30 -15.30 -9.79 6.70
N THR A 31 -14.74 -9.38 5.55
CA THR A 31 -13.89 -8.18 5.52
C THR A 31 -14.80 -7.03 5.95
N ALA A 32 -14.71 -6.65 7.22
CA ALA A 32 -15.54 -5.59 7.77
C ALA A 32 -15.16 -4.28 7.06
N LEU A 33 -16.03 -3.86 6.14
CA LEU A 33 -16.11 -2.48 5.68
C LEU A 33 -16.42 -1.58 6.88
N ALA A 34 -16.08 -0.30 6.82
CA ALA A 34 -16.39 0.66 7.90
C ALA A 34 -17.90 0.73 8.16
N PHE A 35 -18.71 0.40 7.14
CA PHE A 35 -20.16 0.26 7.20
C PHE A 35 -20.66 -0.91 6.33
N ASP A 36 -21.82 -1.47 6.66
CA ASP A 36 -22.38 -2.62 5.95
C ASP A 36 -22.95 -2.20 4.59
N CYS A 37 -22.33 -2.64 3.50
CA CYS A 37 -22.80 -2.34 2.14
C CYS A 37 -24.24 -2.77 1.85
N ARG A 38 -24.81 -3.72 2.60
CA ARG A 38 -26.22 -4.11 2.46
C ARG A 38 -27.18 -3.05 3.00
N LYS A 39 -26.67 -2.13 3.83
CA LYS A 39 -27.40 -1.02 4.44
C LYS A 39 -27.09 0.32 3.77
N ALA A 40 -26.30 0.32 2.69
CA ALA A 40 -25.94 1.53 1.96
C ALA A 40 -27.20 2.26 1.45
N SER A 41 -27.41 3.45 1.96
CA SER A 41 -28.63 4.24 1.74
C SER A 41 -28.37 5.48 0.89
N THR A 42 -27.18 6.09 0.99
CA THR A 42 -26.81 7.29 0.23
C THR A 42 -26.21 6.94 -1.13
N LEU A 43 -26.21 7.92 -2.05
CA LEU A 43 -25.54 7.77 -3.36
C LEU A 43 -24.03 7.52 -3.18
N THR A 44 -23.43 8.19 -2.20
CA THR A 44 -22.03 8.05 -1.80
C THR A 44 -21.71 6.65 -1.29
N GLU A 45 -22.51 6.13 -0.36
CA GLU A 45 -22.34 4.78 0.19
C GLU A 45 -22.48 3.72 -0.91
N LYS A 46 -23.46 3.88 -1.80
CA LYS A 46 -23.63 2.99 -2.96
C LYS A 46 -22.45 3.06 -3.91
N ALA A 47 -21.89 4.24 -4.18
CA ALA A 47 -20.70 4.41 -5.00
C ALA A 47 -19.47 3.75 -4.37
N ILE A 48 -19.26 3.93 -3.06
CA ILE A 48 -18.20 3.24 -2.30
C ILE A 48 -18.40 1.72 -2.39
N CYS A 49 -19.62 1.23 -2.20
CA CYS A 49 -19.95 -0.19 -2.26
C CYS A 49 -19.87 -0.80 -3.67
N ALA A 50 -19.96 0.01 -4.72
CA ALA A 50 -19.83 -0.45 -6.10
C ALA A 50 -18.37 -0.43 -6.58
N ASP A 51 -17.49 0.35 -5.94
CA ASP A 51 -16.13 0.60 -6.42
C ASP A 51 -15.06 -0.07 -5.53
N PRO A 52 -14.25 -1.00 -6.07
CA PRO A 52 -13.21 -1.69 -5.29
C PRO A 52 -12.14 -0.77 -4.69
N GLU A 53 -11.81 0.34 -5.36
CA GLU A 53 -10.80 1.27 -4.86
C GLU A 53 -11.35 2.08 -3.68
N LEU A 54 -12.59 2.55 -3.79
CA LEU A 54 -13.26 3.26 -2.69
C LEU A 54 -13.48 2.35 -1.47
N LYS A 55 -13.84 1.07 -1.67
CA LYS A 55 -13.87 0.07 -0.57
C LYS A 55 -12.51 -0.05 0.13
N ARG A 56 -11.42 -0.05 -0.64
CA ARG A 56 -10.06 -0.14 -0.08
C ARG A 56 -9.75 1.10 0.76
N LYS A 57 -10.11 2.29 0.28
CA LYS A 57 -9.93 3.55 1.03
C LYS A 57 -10.80 3.58 2.29
N ASP A 58 -12.02 3.08 2.25
CA ASP A 58 -12.90 2.95 3.42
C ASP A 58 -12.30 2.02 4.49
N ASN A 59 -11.83 0.84 4.07
CA ASN A 59 -11.12 -0.10 4.94
C ASN A 59 -9.84 0.52 5.53
N GLN A 60 -9.13 1.33 4.74
CA GLN A 60 -7.90 1.98 5.17
C GLN A 60 -8.19 3.05 6.23
N LEU A 61 -9.20 3.89 6.03
CA LEU A 61 -9.58 4.89 7.02
C LEU A 61 -9.93 4.25 8.37
N SER A 62 -10.62 3.11 8.36
CA SER A 62 -10.90 2.32 9.58
C SER A 62 -9.62 1.84 10.27
N ARG A 63 -8.61 1.43 9.51
CA ARG A 63 -7.30 1.05 10.06
C ARG A 63 -6.56 2.25 10.63
N ASP A 64 -6.54 3.38 9.93
CA ASP A 64 -5.85 4.60 10.37
C ASP A 64 -6.43 5.09 11.70
N TYR A 65 -7.76 5.05 11.84
CA TYR A 65 -8.44 5.37 13.09
C TYR A 65 -8.14 4.36 14.22
N ALA A 66 -8.00 3.07 13.90
CA ALA A 66 -7.58 2.07 14.88
C ALA A 66 -6.13 2.30 15.35
N LEU A 67 -5.22 2.66 14.43
CA LEU A 67 -3.84 3.01 14.74
C LEU A 67 -3.75 4.28 15.58
N PHE A 68 -4.55 5.31 15.28
CA PHE A 68 -4.69 6.49 16.12
C PHE A 68 -5.04 6.10 17.57
N ARG A 69 -6.10 5.29 17.75
CA ARG A 69 -6.49 4.84 19.10
C ARG A 69 -5.39 4.05 19.79
N GLN A 70 -4.73 3.14 19.08
CA GLN A 70 -3.63 2.37 19.64
C GLN A 70 -2.46 3.29 20.07
N HIS A 71 -2.12 4.27 19.24
CA HIS A 71 -1.02 5.21 19.47
C HIS A 71 -1.22 6.01 20.76
N PHE A 72 -2.43 6.51 20.99
CA PHE A 72 -2.75 7.29 22.19
C PHE A 72 -3.26 6.47 23.38
N SER A 73 -3.31 5.13 23.28
CA SER A 73 -3.88 4.26 24.33
C SER A 73 -3.23 4.41 25.71
N LYS A 74 -1.99 4.90 25.77
CA LYS A 74 -1.23 5.14 27.01
C LYS A 74 -1.17 6.62 27.41
N SER A 75 -1.83 7.50 26.65
CA SER A 75 -1.85 8.94 26.94
C SER A 75 -2.86 9.23 28.05
N GLY A 76 -2.48 10.03 29.05
CA GLY A 76 -3.37 10.42 30.16
C GLY A 76 -4.62 11.22 29.74
N ASN A 77 -4.76 11.58 28.47
CA ASN A 77 -5.90 12.28 27.86
C ASN A 77 -6.59 11.46 26.74
N TYR A 78 -6.38 10.14 26.68
CA TYR A 78 -6.88 9.24 25.64
C TYR A 78 -8.38 9.45 25.32
N ASP A 79 -9.24 9.45 26.34
CA ASP A 79 -10.69 9.55 26.15
C ASP A 79 -11.10 10.86 25.48
N CYS A 80 -10.42 11.96 25.81
CA CYS A 80 -10.69 13.27 25.20
C CYS A 80 -10.24 13.32 23.74
N LEU A 81 -9.08 12.75 23.43
CA LEU A 81 -8.54 12.67 22.07
C LEU A 81 -9.42 11.82 21.15
N VAL A 82 -9.86 10.67 21.64
CA VAL A 82 -10.77 9.79 20.88
C VAL A 82 -12.14 10.44 20.69
N ALA A 83 -12.64 11.19 21.67
CA ALA A 83 -13.90 11.92 21.54
C ALA A 83 -13.82 13.04 20.50
N ASP A 84 -12.75 13.84 20.49
CA ASP A 84 -12.53 14.88 19.49
C ASP A 84 -12.34 14.30 18.08
N GLU A 85 -11.54 13.24 17.94
CA GLU A 85 -11.31 12.60 16.64
C GLU A 85 -12.58 11.93 16.10
N LYS A 86 -13.42 11.38 16.99
CA LYS A 86 -14.74 10.90 16.63
C LYS A 86 -15.64 12.03 16.12
N LYS A 87 -15.60 13.21 16.74
CA LYS A 87 -16.35 14.38 16.26
C LYS A 87 -15.89 14.79 14.86
N ARG A 88 -14.58 14.87 14.64
CA ARG A 88 -13.99 15.15 13.31
C ARG A 88 -14.38 14.10 12.27
N GLN A 89 -14.43 12.82 12.65
CA GLN A 89 -14.94 11.77 11.75
C GLN A 89 -16.39 12.01 11.35
N LEU A 90 -17.26 12.39 12.31
CA LEU A 90 -18.66 12.68 12.00
C LEU A 90 -18.83 13.90 11.10
N ASP A 91 -18.00 14.93 11.27
CA ASP A 91 -18.03 16.10 10.40
C ASP A 91 -17.47 15.79 9.00
N TRP A 92 -16.40 15.02 8.90
CA TRP A 92 -15.84 14.56 7.62
C TRP A 92 -16.83 13.70 6.83
N LEU A 93 -17.67 12.89 7.49
CA LEU A 93 -18.72 12.12 6.79
C LEU A 93 -19.65 13.04 5.98
N LYS A 94 -19.93 14.25 6.48
CA LYS A 94 -20.73 15.25 5.73
C LYS A 94 -19.99 15.75 4.49
N GLU A 95 -18.69 15.99 4.58
CA GLU A 95 -17.83 16.40 3.45
C GLU A 95 -17.80 15.30 2.38
N ARG A 96 -17.58 14.04 2.79
CA ARG A 96 -17.62 12.88 1.88
C ARG A 96 -18.98 12.73 1.22
N ASP A 97 -20.06 12.83 1.98
CA ASP A 97 -21.41 12.60 1.48
C ASP A 97 -21.89 13.71 0.53
N ALA A 98 -21.34 14.92 0.64
CA ALA A 98 -21.56 16.00 -0.32
C ALA A 98 -21.09 15.67 -1.74
N CYS A 99 -20.17 14.71 -1.92
CA CYS A 99 -19.70 14.25 -3.24
C CYS A 99 -20.76 13.46 -4.03
N GLY A 100 -21.86 13.01 -3.40
CA GLY A 100 -22.83 12.13 -4.07
C GLY A 100 -22.16 10.88 -4.65
N ALA A 101 -22.42 10.54 -5.91
CA ALA A 101 -21.83 9.36 -6.57
C ALA A 101 -20.48 9.63 -7.28
N ASP A 102 -19.91 10.83 -7.17
CA ASP A 102 -18.65 11.19 -7.83
C ASP A 102 -17.46 10.47 -7.16
N LYS A 103 -16.92 9.48 -7.86
CA LYS A 103 -15.82 8.65 -7.36
C LYS A 103 -14.53 9.42 -7.13
N ALA A 104 -14.22 10.40 -7.97
CA ALA A 104 -12.99 11.18 -7.84
C ALA A 104 -13.07 12.12 -6.63
N CYS A 105 -14.23 12.75 -6.43
CA CYS A 105 -14.51 13.55 -5.24
C CYS A 105 -14.44 12.71 -3.97
N ILE A 106 -15.09 11.53 -3.94
CA ILE A 106 -15.06 10.62 -2.79
C ILE A 106 -13.62 10.17 -2.50
N ALA A 107 -12.87 9.78 -3.54
CA ALA A 107 -11.48 9.36 -3.38
C ALA A 107 -10.62 10.48 -2.77
N ALA A 108 -10.79 11.73 -3.22
CA ALA A 108 -10.09 12.90 -2.69
C ALA A 108 -10.47 13.19 -1.23
N ALA A 109 -11.75 13.07 -0.87
CA ALA A 109 -12.23 13.22 0.51
C ALA A 109 -11.62 12.16 1.44
N TYR A 110 -11.50 10.90 0.97
CA TYR A 110 -10.79 9.85 1.71
C TYR A 110 -9.29 10.15 1.83
N ASP A 111 -8.62 10.56 0.76
CA ASP A 111 -7.17 10.83 0.77
C ASP A 111 -6.83 11.97 1.73
N LYS A 112 -7.66 13.02 1.77
CA LYS A 112 -7.56 14.13 2.73
C LYS A 112 -7.66 13.60 4.16
N ARG A 113 -8.71 12.84 4.47
CA ARG A 113 -8.96 12.37 5.84
C ARG A 113 -7.95 11.35 6.35
N GLN A 114 -7.56 10.43 5.48
CA GLN A 114 -6.48 9.50 5.77
C GLN A 114 -5.22 10.29 6.10
N SER A 115 -4.85 11.30 5.29
CA SER A 115 -3.68 12.16 5.55
C SER A 115 -3.74 12.92 6.89
N GLU A 116 -4.94 13.27 7.37
CA GLU A 116 -5.16 13.88 8.68
C GLU A 116 -4.93 12.91 9.84
N LEU A 117 -5.52 11.72 9.81
CA LEU A 117 -5.27 10.69 10.83
C LEU A 117 -3.80 10.25 10.84
N ASP A 118 -3.24 10.25 9.65
CA ASP A 118 -1.87 9.95 9.35
C ASP A 118 -0.87 11.03 9.77
N LEU A 119 -1.33 12.24 10.15
CA LEU A 119 -0.53 13.24 10.87
C LEU A 119 -0.28 12.84 12.33
N PHE A 120 -1.26 12.17 12.95
CA PHE A 120 -1.19 11.75 14.35
C PHE A 120 -0.44 10.43 14.57
N THR A 121 -0.21 9.65 13.51
CA THR A 121 0.55 8.39 13.53
C THR A 121 1.99 8.56 13.02
N ARG A 122 2.46 9.80 12.78
CA ARG A 122 3.80 10.08 12.27
C ARG A 122 4.88 9.77 13.31
N ALA A 123 5.88 9.00 12.90
CA ALA A 123 7.02 8.61 13.73
C ALA A 123 8.03 9.73 14.05
N CYS A 124 7.84 10.95 13.53
CA CYS A 124 8.82 12.05 13.63
C CYS A 124 8.27 13.36 14.23
N PHE A 125 7.16 13.34 14.97
CA PHE A 125 6.69 14.54 15.69
C PHE A 125 7.16 14.52 17.15
N PRO A 126 7.77 15.60 17.68
CA PRO A 126 7.97 15.77 19.12
C PRO A 126 6.61 15.98 19.76
N MET A 127 6.20 15.03 20.61
CA MET A 127 4.84 14.95 21.16
C MET A 127 4.56 15.89 22.34
N ASP A 128 5.56 16.54 22.91
CA ASP A 128 5.35 17.43 24.05
C ASP A 128 4.82 18.82 23.64
N SER A 129 5.08 19.29 22.41
CA SER A 129 4.71 20.64 21.96
C SER A 129 3.39 20.72 21.17
N MET A 130 2.76 19.58 20.86
CA MET A 130 1.44 19.53 20.20
C MET A 130 0.53 18.48 20.83
N ARG A 131 0.61 18.25 22.14
CA ARG A 131 -0.46 17.52 22.83
C ARG A 131 -1.76 18.24 22.50
N PRO A 132 -2.72 17.62 21.80
CA PRO A 132 -3.99 18.28 21.57
C PRO A 132 -4.63 18.47 22.95
N GLU A 133 -4.63 19.72 23.43
CA GLU A 133 -5.43 20.07 24.59
C GLU A 133 -6.88 20.04 24.11
N CYS A 134 -7.55 18.94 24.44
CA CYS A 134 -8.99 18.85 24.35
C CYS A 134 -9.58 19.79 25.41
N LYS A 135 -9.69 21.08 25.09
CA LYS A 135 -10.36 22.06 25.94
C LYS A 135 -11.86 21.84 25.83
N LYS A 136 -12.52 21.48 26.93
CA LYS A 136 -13.99 21.48 27.02
C LYS A 136 -14.50 22.86 26.62
N GLY A 137 -15.19 22.96 25.48
CA GLY A 137 -15.88 24.17 25.02
C GLY A 137 -15.14 25.06 24.01
N ALA A 138 -14.03 24.64 23.40
CA ALA A 138 -13.42 25.42 22.32
C ALA A 138 -14.30 25.41 21.04
N PRO A 139 -14.56 26.57 20.40
CA PRO A 139 -15.34 26.61 19.16
C PRO A 139 -14.60 25.84 18.06
N THR A 140 -15.35 25.03 17.30
CA THR A 140 -14.90 24.46 16.04
C THR A 140 -14.71 25.60 15.04
N ALA A 141 -13.48 26.11 14.91
CA ALA A 141 -13.17 27.02 13.83
C ALA A 141 -13.20 26.23 12.50
N PRO A 142 -13.93 26.71 11.47
CA PRO A 142 -13.84 26.12 10.15
C PRO A 142 -12.42 26.32 9.62
N VAL A 143 -11.81 25.27 9.09
CA VAL A 143 -10.57 25.38 8.32
C VAL A 143 -10.94 26.05 6.99
N THR A 144 -11.05 27.38 6.97
CA THR A 144 -11.05 28.14 5.73
C THR A 144 -9.62 28.23 5.22
N SER A 145 -9.45 27.94 3.92
CA SER A 145 -8.16 28.08 3.23
C SER A 145 -7.70 29.54 3.24
N PRO A 146 -6.40 29.85 3.41
CA PRO A 146 -5.93 31.21 3.26
C PRO A 146 -5.71 31.55 1.79
N VAL A 147 -6.29 32.69 1.40
CA VAL A 147 -5.87 33.52 0.28
C VAL A 147 -4.42 33.95 0.48
N ALA A 148 -3.70 34.07 -0.64
CA ALA A 148 -2.30 34.48 -0.71
C ALA A 148 -2.05 35.82 -0.01
N SER A 149 -1.00 35.88 0.83
CA SER A 149 -0.32 37.12 1.15
C SER A 149 1.17 36.89 1.39
N THR A 150 1.92 37.90 0.99
CA THR A 150 3.34 37.90 0.65
C THR A 150 4.22 38.24 1.84
N SER A 151 4.80 37.24 2.50
CA SER A 151 6.10 37.33 3.17
C SER A 151 6.58 35.91 3.50
N SER A 152 7.73 35.54 2.94
CA SER A 152 8.31 34.20 3.10
C SER A 152 8.83 33.98 4.52
N PRO A 153 8.33 32.98 5.26
CA PRO A 153 9.09 32.41 6.37
C PRO A 153 10.25 31.62 5.77
N THR A 154 11.46 31.80 6.31
CA THR A 154 12.61 30.96 5.98
C THR A 154 12.27 29.49 6.18
N LYS A 155 12.51 28.72 5.13
CA LYS A 155 12.17 27.31 4.90
C LYS A 155 12.66 26.43 6.07
N PRO A 156 11.85 25.51 6.59
CA PRO A 156 12.35 24.48 7.51
C PRO A 156 13.39 23.64 6.79
N ASP A 157 14.57 23.49 7.36
CA ASP A 157 15.62 22.65 6.83
C ASP A 157 15.12 21.22 6.63
N THR A 158 15.22 20.78 5.37
CA THR A 158 14.89 19.45 4.89
C THR A 158 15.72 18.41 5.66
N CYS A 159 15.18 17.25 6.07
CA CYS A 159 16.00 16.17 6.63
C CYS A 159 17.02 15.65 5.59
N SER A 160 18.15 16.32 5.44
CA SER A 160 19.28 15.85 4.68
C SER A 160 20.38 15.41 5.63
N ASP A 161 20.10 14.34 6.39
CA ASP A 161 21.15 13.51 6.96
C ASP A 161 21.76 12.71 5.80
N SER A 162 22.81 13.27 5.18
CA SER A 162 23.60 12.55 4.18
C SER A 162 24.12 11.24 4.79
N ILE A 163 24.19 10.19 4.00
CA ILE A 163 24.73 8.89 4.41
C ILE A 163 25.83 8.46 3.43
N ASP A 164 26.96 8.02 3.98
CA ASP A 164 28.08 7.47 3.21
C ASP A 164 28.19 5.95 3.35
N THR A 165 27.48 5.39 4.35
CA THR A 165 27.36 3.95 4.59
C THR A 165 26.05 3.63 5.31
N VAL A 166 25.59 2.40 5.15
CA VAL A 166 24.40 1.85 5.79
C VAL A 166 24.78 0.55 6.50
N PRO A 167 24.52 0.42 7.81
CA PRO A 167 24.74 -0.82 8.53
C PRO A 167 23.65 -1.84 8.19
N GLU A 168 23.98 -3.14 8.28
CA GLU A 168 23.01 -4.22 8.05
C GLU A 168 21.76 -4.08 8.94
N SER A 169 21.94 -3.58 10.18
CA SER A 169 20.84 -3.34 11.12
C SER A 169 19.78 -2.38 10.57
N ALA A 170 20.15 -1.40 9.74
CA ALA A 170 19.20 -0.50 9.11
C ALA A 170 18.37 -1.20 8.03
N ILE A 171 19.00 -2.06 7.21
CA ILE A 171 18.28 -2.86 6.20
C ILE A 171 17.42 -3.93 6.87
N ARG A 172 17.91 -4.56 7.94
CA ARG A 172 17.15 -5.51 8.78
C ARG A 172 15.92 -4.85 9.39
N ALA A 173 16.06 -3.63 9.92
CA ALA A 173 14.93 -2.91 10.49
C ALA A 173 13.91 -2.52 9.42
N ALA A 174 14.36 -2.21 8.21
CA ALA A 174 13.48 -1.93 7.08
C ALA A 174 12.77 -3.19 6.56
N LEU A 175 13.47 -4.32 6.46
CA LEU A 175 12.94 -5.59 5.93
C LEU A 175 13.07 -6.70 6.99
N PRO A 176 12.27 -6.64 8.08
CA PRO A 176 12.45 -7.54 9.23
C PRO A 176 12.19 -9.01 8.91
N ARG A 177 11.41 -9.29 7.87
CA ARG A 177 11.07 -10.66 7.42
C ARG A 177 12.01 -11.19 6.34
N ALA A 178 12.90 -10.37 5.78
CA ALA A 178 13.78 -10.78 4.70
C ALA A 178 14.83 -11.81 5.18
N PRO A 179 15.19 -12.82 4.36
CA PRO A 179 16.28 -13.72 4.68
C PRO A 179 17.61 -12.99 4.98
N GLY A 180 18.43 -13.55 5.86
CA GLY A 180 19.78 -13.06 6.18
C GLY A 180 20.60 -12.72 4.93
N THR A 181 20.69 -13.68 4.02
CA THR A 181 21.43 -13.56 2.76
C THR A 181 20.96 -12.40 1.87
N LEU A 182 19.66 -12.11 1.85
CA LEU A 182 19.11 -10.99 1.10
C LEU A 182 19.50 -9.66 1.74
N VAL A 183 19.33 -9.54 3.06
CA VAL A 183 19.69 -8.31 3.79
C VAL A 183 21.18 -8.00 3.64
N ASN A 184 22.05 -9.01 3.79
CA ASN A 184 23.50 -8.82 3.66
C ASN A 184 23.86 -8.35 2.25
N LYS A 185 23.28 -8.96 1.22
CA LYS A 185 23.57 -8.60 -0.16
C LYS A 185 23.01 -7.23 -0.52
N LEU A 186 21.78 -6.91 -0.12
CA LEU A 186 21.20 -5.59 -0.35
C LEU A 186 22.00 -4.49 0.35
N THR A 187 22.47 -4.74 1.59
CA THR A 187 23.37 -3.83 2.32
C THR A 187 24.67 -3.61 1.55
N ALA A 188 25.30 -4.68 1.06
CA ALA A 188 26.54 -4.59 0.31
C ALA A 188 26.38 -3.81 -1.00
N GLU A 189 25.32 -4.07 -1.78
CA GLU A 189 25.07 -3.35 -3.04
C GLU A 189 24.69 -1.88 -2.80
N ILE A 190 23.95 -1.55 -1.73
CA ILE A 190 23.68 -0.16 -1.33
C ILE A 190 24.99 0.56 -0.98
N ASN A 191 25.84 -0.04 -0.16
CA ASN A 191 27.13 0.55 0.23
C ASN A 191 28.12 0.66 -0.93
N PHE A 192 27.98 -0.18 -1.96
CA PHE A 192 28.71 -0.02 -3.22
C PHE A 192 28.26 1.24 -3.94
N ILE A 193 26.95 1.42 -4.15
CA ILE A 193 26.38 2.60 -4.83
C ILE A 193 26.70 3.90 -4.07
N LEU A 194 26.69 3.89 -2.73
CA LEU A 194 27.03 5.07 -1.92
C LEU A 194 28.46 5.58 -2.14
N LYS A 195 29.33 4.77 -2.75
CA LYS A 195 30.74 5.11 -3.03
C LYS A 195 31.01 5.36 -4.52
N ASP A 196 30.00 5.28 -5.37
CA ASP A 196 30.10 5.48 -6.82
C ASP A 196 29.43 6.80 -7.25
N SER A 197 29.63 7.19 -8.50
CA SER A 197 28.93 8.28 -9.20
C SER A 197 27.40 8.29 -9.02
N HIS A 198 26.76 7.15 -8.76
CA HIS A 198 25.31 7.06 -8.51
C HIS A 198 24.88 7.36 -7.07
N ALA A 199 25.81 7.62 -6.14
CA ALA A 199 25.52 7.84 -4.72
C ALA A 199 24.38 8.85 -4.48
N SER A 200 24.32 9.93 -5.29
CA SER A 200 23.28 10.96 -5.21
C SER A 200 21.85 10.43 -5.32
N GLN A 201 21.62 9.21 -5.82
CA GLN A 201 20.28 8.61 -5.89
C GLN A 201 19.79 8.02 -4.55
N ILE A 202 20.69 7.74 -3.61
CA ILE A 202 20.36 7.05 -2.35
C ILE A 202 21.09 7.60 -1.10
N ASN A 203 21.97 8.59 -1.24
CA ASN A 203 22.82 9.14 -0.19
C ASN A 203 22.13 10.00 0.87
N SER A 204 20.82 9.88 1.06
CA SER A 204 20.15 10.49 2.21
C SER A 204 19.23 9.49 2.88
N LYS A 205 19.09 9.64 4.21
CA LYS A 205 18.17 8.82 5.00
C LYS A 205 16.74 8.82 4.42
N GLN A 206 16.28 9.96 3.90
CA GLN A 206 14.97 10.07 3.26
C GLN A 206 14.88 9.26 1.96
N LYS A 207 15.85 9.42 1.05
CA LYS A 207 15.88 8.66 -0.21
C LYS A 207 15.91 7.16 0.04
N LEU A 208 16.77 6.73 0.98
CA LEU A 208 16.87 5.33 1.38
C LEU A 208 15.56 4.81 1.99
N ALA A 209 14.89 5.60 2.82
CA ALA A 209 13.62 5.19 3.40
C ALA A 209 12.50 5.05 2.36
N PHE A 210 12.39 5.97 1.39
CA PHE A 210 11.44 5.82 0.29
C PHE A 210 11.77 4.60 -0.57
N PHE A 211 13.04 4.40 -0.93
CA PHE A 211 13.49 3.22 -1.67
C PHE A 211 13.11 1.92 -0.95
N LEU A 212 13.48 1.79 0.32
CA LEU A 212 13.19 0.58 1.11
C LEU A 212 11.70 0.41 1.40
N GLY A 213 10.93 1.50 1.51
CA GLY A 213 9.49 1.46 1.68
C GLY A 213 8.76 0.90 0.46
N GLN A 214 9.26 1.21 -0.74
CA GLN A 214 8.76 0.59 -1.98
C GLN A 214 9.16 -0.89 -2.05
N VAL A 215 10.42 -1.22 -1.74
CA VAL A 215 10.92 -2.61 -1.71
C VAL A 215 10.11 -3.47 -0.74
N ASP A 216 9.82 -2.98 0.46
CA ASP A 216 9.03 -3.71 1.46
C ASP A 216 7.66 -4.12 0.93
N VAL A 217 6.96 -3.22 0.23
CA VAL A 217 5.63 -3.55 -0.31
C VAL A 217 5.71 -4.47 -1.52
N GLU A 218 6.59 -4.20 -2.48
CA GLU A 218 6.69 -4.98 -3.73
C GLU A 218 7.17 -6.41 -3.54
N SER A 219 7.99 -6.65 -2.51
CA SER A 219 8.56 -7.95 -2.21
C SER A 219 7.89 -8.66 -1.03
N GLY A 220 6.83 -8.07 -0.48
CA GLY A 220 6.17 -8.54 0.72
C GLY A 220 7.14 -8.65 1.90
N GLY A 221 8.00 -7.66 2.11
CA GLY A 221 9.01 -7.61 3.17
C GLY A 221 10.28 -8.39 2.88
N GLY A 222 10.62 -8.55 1.60
CA GLY A 222 11.78 -9.30 1.12
C GLY A 222 11.60 -10.82 1.15
N THR A 223 10.40 -11.32 1.44
CA THR A 223 10.13 -12.78 1.49
C THR A 223 9.76 -13.36 0.14
N THR A 224 9.38 -12.53 -0.84
CA THR A 224 8.86 -13.00 -2.12
C THR A 224 9.71 -12.44 -3.27
N LEU A 225 10.52 -13.32 -3.86
CA LEU A 225 11.37 -13.00 -5.04
C LEU A 225 10.87 -13.68 -6.33
N SER A 226 9.78 -14.42 -6.26
CA SER A 226 9.08 -14.97 -7.42
C SER A 226 7.61 -15.00 -7.11
N GLU A 227 6.79 -14.63 -8.09
CA GLU A 227 5.36 -14.84 -7.99
C GLU A 227 5.03 -16.33 -7.92
N ASN A 228 3.93 -16.65 -7.25
CA ASN A 228 3.34 -17.97 -7.17
C ASN A 228 1.97 -17.89 -7.87
N LEU A 229 1.77 -18.72 -8.90
CA LEU A 229 0.55 -18.71 -9.71
C LEU A 229 -0.43 -19.81 -9.30
N ASN A 230 -0.37 -20.25 -8.04
CA ASN A 230 -1.31 -21.20 -7.44
C ASN A 230 -2.67 -20.55 -7.13
N TYR A 231 -3.41 -20.18 -8.18
CA TYR A 231 -4.74 -19.61 -8.09
C TYR A 231 -5.81 -20.70 -8.17
N SER A 232 -6.92 -20.53 -7.45
CA SER A 232 -8.13 -21.33 -7.70
C SER A 232 -8.76 -20.96 -9.03
N ALA A 233 -9.52 -21.88 -9.61
CA ALA A 233 -10.28 -21.63 -10.83
C ALA A 233 -11.14 -20.35 -10.76
N ASP A 234 -11.80 -20.12 -9.62
CA ASP A 234 -12.63 -18.92 -9.42
C ASP A 234 -11.82 -17.62 -9.28
N ALA A 235 -10.63 -17.69 -8.67
CA ALA A 235 -9.74 -16.54 -8.59
C ALA A 235 -9.22 -16.15 -9.98
N LEU A 236 -8.86 -17.14 -10.82
CA LEU A 236 -8.40 -16.90 -12.18
C LEU A 236 -9.42 -16.11 -13.00
N LYS A 237 -10.70 -16.49 -12.95
CA LYS A 237 -11.81 -15.81 -13.67
C LYS A 237 -11.98 -14.35 -13.25
N LYS A 238 -11.57 -13.99 -12.03
CA LYS A 238 -11.68 -12.63 -11.47
C LYS A 238 -10.48 -11.76 -11.80
N ILE A 239 -9.27 -12.33 -11.76
CA ILE A 239 -8.02 -11.56 -11.77
C ILE A 239 -7.46 -11.41 -13.19
N PHE A 240 -7.52 -12.46 -14.00
CA PHE A 240 -6.87 -12.48 -15.30
C PHE A 240 -7.89 -12.35 -16.43
N SER A 241 -7.70 -11.34 -17.29
CA SER A 241 -8.59 -11.08 -18.42
C SER A 241 -8.72 -12.27 -19.38
N TYR A 242 -7.65 -13.06 -19.55
CA TYR A 242 -7.69 -14.31 -20.31
C TYR A 242 -8.71 -15.29 -19.72
N PHE A 243 -8.57 -15.63 -18.44
CA PHE A 243 -9.41 -16.63 -17.76
C PHE A 243 -10.84 -16.14 -17.51
N LYS A 244 -11.06 -14.82 -17.46
CA LYS A 244 -12.40 -14.24 -17.49
C LYS A 244 -13.14 -14.56 -18.79
N LYS A 245 -12.42 -14.57 -19.92
CA LYS A 245 -12.97 -14.90 -21.25
C LYS A 245 -12.97 -16.40 -21.55
N HIS A 246 -12.17 -17.19 -20.82
CA HIS A 246 -12.01 -18.63 -20.99
C HIS A 246 -12.24 -19.34 -19.64
N PRO A 247 -13.48 -19.33 -19.10
CA PRO A 247 -13.77 -19.89 -17.78
C PRO A 247 -13.53 -21.40 -17.71
N ASP A 248 -13.67 -22.12 -18.82
CA ASP A 248 -13.41 -23.56 -18.89
C ASP A 248 -11.92 -23.86 -18.68
N GLU A 249 -11.03 -23.06 -19.28
CA GLU A 249 -9.59 -23.16 -19.05
C GLU A 249 -9.21 -22.75 -17.61
N ALA A 250 -9.98 -21.85 -16.99
CA ALA A 250 -9.77 -21.52 -15.59
C ALA A 250 -10.06 -22.72 -14.67
N ASN A 251 -11.10 -23.52 -14.98
CA ASN A 251 -11.38 -24.78 -14.28
C ASN A 251 -10.31 -25.82 -14.57
N MET A 252 -9.84 -25.92 -15.82
CA MET A 252 -8.83 -26.89 -16.24
C MET A 252 -7.46 -26.66 -15.59
N TYR A 253 -7.02 -25.41 -15.44
CA TYR A 253 -5.66 -25.10 -14.98
C TYR A 253 -5.60 -24.53 -13.56
N GLY A 254 -6.69 -23.93 -13.06
CA GLY A 254 -6.77 -23.45 -11.68
C GLY A 254 -6.81 -24.59 -10.67
N ARG A 255 -6.43 -24.32 -9.43
CA ARG A 255 -6.61 -25.26 -8.32
C ARG A 255 -8.10 -25.51 -8.10
N THR A 256 -8.46 -26.79 -8.08
CA THR A 256 -9.80 -27.27 -7.73
C THR A 256 -9.70 -28.29 -6.59
N LYS A 257 -10.83 -28.89 -6.22
CA LYS A 257 -10.85 -30.03 -5.29
C LYS A 257 -10.23 -31.30 -5.91
N ASP A 258 -10.25 -31.39 -7.24
CA ASP A 258 -9.90 -32.61 -7.98
C ASP A 258 -8.43 -32.62 -8.44
N HIS A 259 -7.81 -31.43 -8.60
CA HIS A 259 -6.41 -31.31 -8.99
C HIS A 259 -5.75 -30.00 -8.50
N PRO A 260 -4.41 -29.98 -8.34
CA PRO A 260 -3.66 -28.76 -8.06
C PRO A 260 -3.66 -27.81 -9.25
N ALA A 261 -3.26 -26.55 -9.02
CA ALA A 261 -3.08 -25.57 -10.08
C ALA A 261 -1.91 -25.95 -11.01
N ASN A 262 -2.14 -25.88 -12.32
CA ASN A 262 -1.07 -25.90 -13.31
C ASN A 262 -0.55 -24.47 -13.52
N GLN A 263 0.40 -24.07 -12.68
CA GLN A 263 0.93 -22.71 -12.62
C GLN A 263 1.60 -22.26 -13.92
N GLU A 264 2.29 -23.17 -14.61
CA GLU A 264 2.94 -22.86 -15.89
C GLU A 264 1.90 -22.59 -16.98
N ALA A 265 0.87 -23.45 -17.08
CA ALA A 265 -0.24 -23.21 -17.99
C ALA A 265 -0.98 -21.90 -17.68
N ILE A 266 -1.15 -21.57 -16.40
CA ILE A 266 -1.71 -20.30 -15.95
C ILE A 266 -0.86 -19.12 -16.45
N ALA A 267 0.46 -19.17 -16.22
CA ALA A 267 1.37 -18.10 -16.59
C ALA A 267 1.39 -17.84 -18.09
N ASN A 268 1.53 -18.92 -18.88
CA ASN A 268 1.61 -18.87 -20.33
C ASN A 268 0.35 -18.25 -20.95
N ARG A 269 -0.81 -18.38 -20.29
CA ARG A 269 -2.07 -17.76 -20.72
C ARG A 269 -2.26 -16.34 -20.21
N ALA A 270 -1.97 -16.10 -18.94
CA ALA A 270 -2.11 -14.79 -18.32
C ALA A 270 -1.19 -13.73 -18.95
N TYR A 271 -0.02 -14.16 -19.42
CA TYR A 271 1.05 -13.28 -19.89
C TYR A 271 1.41 -13.45 -21.37
N ALA A 272 0.70 -14.27 -22.15
CA ALA A 272 0.92 -14.41 -23.59
C ALA A 272 0.74 -13.07 -24.34
N LYS A 273 1.63 -12.80 -25.30
CA LYS A 273 1.62 -11.62 -26.19
C LYS A 273 1.65 -10.29 -25.45
N ARG A 274 2.22 -10.27 -24.23
CA ARG A 274 2.34 -9.08 -23.39
C ARG A 274 3.80 -8.79 -23.11
N ASN A 275 4.18 -7.52 -23.21
CA ASN A 275 5.50 -7.03 -22.83
C ASN A 275 6.67 -7.87 -23.41
N GLY A 276 6.64 -8.10 -24.72
CA GLY A 276 7.65 -8.89 -25.43
C GLY A 276 7.53 -10.41 -25.29
N ASN A 277 6.61 -10.94 -24.49
CA ASN A 277 6.35 -12.38 -24.46
C ASN A 277 5.76 -12.85 -25.80
N GLY A 278 6.17 -14.05 -26.22
CA GLY A 278 5.53 -14.81 -27.30
C GLY A 278 4.09 -15.24 -26.97
N ASP A 279 3.54 -16.08 -27.84
CA ASP A 279 2.23 -16.68 -27.62
C ASP A 279 2.25 -17.74 -26.50
N ILE A 280 1.12 -18.40 -26.27
CA ILE A 280 0.98 -19.41 -25.21
C ILE A 280 1.97 -20.57 -25.43
N ALA A 281 2.24 -20.95 -26.68
CA ALA A 281 3.09 -22.08 -27.03
C ALA A 281 4.58 -21.79 -26.80
N SER A 282 4.99 -20.51 -26.78
CA SER A 282 6.38 -20.14 -26.54
C SER A 282 6.87 -20.44 -25.11
N GLY A 283 5.96 -20.58 -24.14
CA GLY A 283 6.30 -20.76 -22.73
C GLY A 283 6.77 -19.47 -22.01
N ASP A 284 6.74 -18.33 -22.70
CA ASP A 284 7.31 -17.08 -22.19
C ASP A 284 6.62 -16.59 -20.92
N GLY A 285 5.32 -16.82 -20.80
CA GLY A 285 4.58 -16.38 -19.63
C GLY A 285 5.10 -17.01 -18.34
N TRP A 286 5.49 -18.28 -18.37
CA TRP A 286 6.11 -18.96 -17.25
C TRP A 286 7.58 -18.58 -17.10
N VAL A 287 8.34 -18.58 -18.20
CA VAL A 287 9.78 -18.28 -18.17
C VAL A 287 10.02 -16.87 -17.61
N TYR A 288 9.23 -15.88 -18.01
CA TYR A 288 9.36 -14.46 -17.62
C TYR A 288 8.28 -13.98 -16.65
N ARG A 289 7.75 -14.88 -15.82
CA ARG A 289 6.90 -14.52 -14.68
C ARG A 289 7.61 -13.58 -13.70
N GLY A 290 6.86 -12.85 -12.88
CA GLY A 290 7.31 -11.91 -11.86
C GLY A 290 8.41 -12.45 -10.95
N ARG A 291 9.56 -11.77 -10.92
CA ARG A 291 10.69 -12.07 -10.03
C ARG A 291 11.40 -10.82 -9.50
N GLY A 292 12.21 -11.01 -8.46
CA GLY A 292 13.00 -9.95 -7.82
C GLY A 292 12.19 -9.07 -6.89
N LEU A 293 12.85 -8.05 -6.33
CA LEU A 293 12.26 -7.18 -5.32
C LEU A 293 11.18 -6.22 -5.87
N LEU A 294 11.16 -5.97 -7.19
CA LEU A 294 10.15 -5.16 -7.89
C LEU A 294 9.24 -5.96 -8.84
N GLN A 295 9.21 -7.30 -8.73
CA GLN A 295 8.33 -8.15 -9.55
C GLN A 295 8.46 -7.91 -11.08
N VAL A 296 9.69 -7.96 -11.60
CA VAL A 296 9.99 -7.84 -13.04
C VAL A 296 9.25 -8.95 -13.80
N THR A 297 8.36 -8.57 -14.73
CA THR A 297 7.45 -9.50 -15.44
C THR A 297 7.43 -9.21 -16.95
N GLY A 298 7.56 -10.26 -17.76
CA GLY A 298 7.56 -10.22 -19.23
C GLY A 298 8.95 -10.03 -19.85
N ARG A 299 9.22 -10.72 -20.96
CA ARG A 299 10.52 -10.79 -21.65
C ARG A 299 11.13 -9.41 -21.91
N GLY A 300 10.32 -8.44 -22.32
CA GLY A 300 10.74 -7.05 -22.54
C GLY A 300 11.30 -6.41 -21.26
N ASN A 301 10.60 -6.53 -20.13
CA ASN A 301 11.08 -6.00 -18.85
C ASN A 301 12.33 -6.72 -18.35
N TYR A 302 12.48 -8.02 -18.63
CA TYR A 302 13.72 -8.76 -18.32
C TYR A 302 14.91 -8.23 -19.14
N SER A 303 14.69 -7.93 -20.41
CA SER A 303 15.69 -7.28 -21.27
C SER A 303 16.06 -5.90 -20.74
N GLU A 304 15.06 -5.06 -20.42
CA GLU A 304 15.30 -3.74 -19.83
C GLU A 304 16.04 -3.82 -18.50
N ALA A 305 15.66 -4.74 -17.61
CA ALA A 305 16.33 -4.94 -16.34
C ALA A 305 17.81 -5.33 -16.52
N SER A 306 18.12 -6.13 -17.55
CA SER A 306 19.50 -6.48 -17.89
C SER A 306 20.28 -5.24 -18.31
N SER A 307 19.71 -4.45 -19.22
CA SER A 307 20.32 -3.18 -19.67
C SER A 307 20.57 -2.23 -18.51
N ARG A 308 19.59 -2.00 -17.64
CA ARG A 308 19.73 -1.09 -16.48
C ARG A 308 20.84 -1.54 -15.55
N VAL A 309 20.89 -2.83 -15.22
CA VAL A 309 21.92 -3.37 -14.33
C VAL A 309 23.32 -3.21 -14.94
N ASN A 310 23.47 -3.47 -16.24
CA ASN A 310 24.77 -3.34 -16.93
C ASN A 310 25.23 -1.87 -17.10
N THR A 311 24.32 -0.90 -16.99
CA THR A 311 24.67 0.53 -16.95
C THR A 311 25.17 0.95 -15.57
N VAL A 312 24.58 0.41 -14.50
CA VAL A 312 24.83 0.87 -13.12
C VAL A 312 25.94 0.08 -12.42
N PHE A 313 26.03 -1.22 -12.67
CA PHE A 313 26.96 -2.11 -11.99
C PHE A 313 28.04 -2.62 -12.95
N VAL A 314 29.26 -2.74 -12.44
CA VAL A 314 30.34 -3.40 -13.17
C VAL A 314 30.05 -4.90 -13.26
N GLY A 315 30.12 -5.42 -14.49
CA GLY A 315 29.77 -6.80 -14.82
C GLY A 315 28.58 -6.85 -15.78
N SER A 316 28.50 -7.92 -16.58
CA SER A 316 27.39 -8.11 -17.53
C SER A 316 26.46 -9.20 -17.03
N VAL A 317 25.16 -8.89 -16.99
CA VAL A 317 24.07 -9.83 -16.73
C VAL A 317 23.14 -9.90 -17.94
N ASP A 318 22.55 -11.07 -18.14
CA ASP A 318 21.49 -11.30 -19.12
C ASP A 318 20.37 -12.08 -18.44
N TYR A 319 19.33 -11.36 -18.02
CA TYR A 319 18.13 -11.94 -17.41
C TYR A 319 17.19 -12.56 -18.44
N VAL A 320 17.32 -12.26 -19.74
CA VAL A 320 16.53 -12.96 -20.77
C VAL A 320 17.03 -14.39 -20.92
N LYS A 321 18.35 -14.58 -20.91
CA LYS A 321 19.02 -15.88 -20.96
C LYS A 321 19.00 -16.60 -19.61
N ASN A 322 19.14 -15.88 -18.50
CA ASN A 322 19.23 -16.44 -17.15
C ASN A 322 18.20 -15.79 -16.20
N PRO A 323 16.88 -15.97 -16.44
CA PRO A 323 15.81 -15.29 -15.71
C PRO A 323 15.75 -15.65 -14.22
N GLU A 324 16.35 -16.78 -13.83
CA GLU A 324 16.53 -17.18 -12.44
C GLU A 324 17.45 -16.28 -11.63
N LEU A 325 18.35 -15.53 -12.25
CA LEU A 325 19.26 -14.66 -11.49
C LEU A 325 18.50 -13.61 -10.68
N LEU A 326 17.30 -13.19 -11.13
CA LEU A 326 16.43 -12.27 -10.38
C LEU A 326 15.86 -12.87 -9.08
N ARG A 327 15.93 -14.19 -8.88
CA ARG A 327 15.53 -14.83 -7.60
C ARG A 327 16.70 -14.95 -6.63
N LYS A 328 17.94 -14.70 -7.08
CA LYS A 328 19.13 -14.72 -6.23
C LYS A 328 19.27 -13.36 -5.54
N PRO A 329 19.78 -13.30 -4.30
CA PRO A 329 19.97 -12.04 -3.57
C PRO A 329 20.68 -10.94 -4.37
N GLU A 330 21.69 -11.31 -5.17
CA GLU A 330 22.43 -10.36 -6.00
C GLU A 330 21.58 -9.74 -7.11
N GLY A 331 20.99 -10.58 -7.97
CA GLY A 331 20.15 -10.08 -9.07
C GLY A 331 18.91 -9.36 -8.56
N ALA A 332 18.32 -9.84 -7.46
CA ALA A 332 17.19 -9.19 -6.80
C ALA A 332 17.54 -7.77 -6.29
N SER A 333 18.71 -7.60 -5.67
CA SER A 333 19.17 -6.31 -5.13
C SER A 333 19.61 -5.35 -6.23
N ARG A 334 20.42 -5.83 -7.18
CA ARG A 334 20.92 -5.00 -8.29
C ARG A 334 19.81 -4.53 -9.20
N SER A 335 18.83 -5.38 -9.52
CA SER A 335 17.72 -5.00 -10.40
C SER A 335 16.86 -3.86 -9.82
N VAL A 336 16.55 -3.88 -8.51
CA VAL A 336 15.77 -2.80 -7.88
C VAL A 336 16.57 -1.51 -7.72
N LEU A 337 17.86 -1.60 -7.38
CA LEU A 337 18.74 -0.43 -7.31
C LEU A 337 18.92 0.22 -8.68
N ALA A 338 19.20 -0.59 -9.71
CA ALA A 338 19.35 -0.10 -11.07
C ALA A 338 18.06 0.53 -11.60
N TYR A 339 16.89 -0.03 -11.29
CA TYR A 339 15.61 0.59 -11.60
C TYR A 339 15.45 1.96 -10.94
N TRP A 340 15.77 2.08 -9.65
CA TRP A 340 15.68 3.34 -8.92
C TRP A 340 16.60 4.42 -9.50
N ILE A 341 17.83 4.04 -9.83
CA ILE A 341 18.87 4.92 -10.37
C ILE A 341 18.54 5.37 -11.80
N ASP A 342 18.22 4.43 -12.70
CA ASP A 342 17.88 4.69 -14.11
C ASP A 342 16.69 5.65 -14.24
N ARG A 343 15.71 5.53 -13.33
CA ARG A 343 14.53 6.39 -13.29
C ARG A 343 14.76 7.73 -12.57
N GLY A 344 15.93 7.96 -11.98
CA GLY A 344 16.25 9.18 -11.26
C GLY A 344 15.33 9.45 -10.05
N ILE A 345 14.81 8.40 -9.41
CA ILE A 345 13.76 8.55 -8.38
C ILE A 345 14.30 9.29 -7.16
N GLY A 346 15.58 9.09 -6.81
CA GLY A 346 16.24 9.85 -5.74
C GLY A 346 16.24 11.34 -6.01
N SER A 347 16.49 11.75 -7.26
CA SER A 347 16.43 13.17 -7.66
C SER A 347 15.01 13.74 -7.58
N VAL A 348 13.98 12.93 -7.87
CA VAL A 348 12.58 13.33 -7.69
C VAL A 348 12.27 13.58 -6.21
N VAL A 349 12.73 12.68 -5.32
CA VAL A 349 12.60 12.87 -3.87
C VAL A 349 13.26 14.18 -3.45
N ASP A 350 14.51 14.42 -3.85
CA ASP A 350 15.24 15.66 -3.52
C ASP A 350 14.50 16.91 -4.04
N GLY A 351 13.99 16.87 -5.27
CA GLY A 351 13.23 17.98 -5.86
C GLY A 351 11.95 18.31 -5.09
N LEU A 352 11.19 17.29 -4.69
CA LEU A 352 9.94 17.47 -3.93
C LEU A 352 10.22 17.91 -2.49
N VAL A 353 11.27 17.38 -1.86
CA VAL A 353 11.75 17.83 -0.56
C VAL A 353 12.16 19.31 -0.62
N LYS A 354 12.91 19.72 -1.66
CA LYS A 354 13.23 21.13 -1.92
C LYS A 354 12.00 21.99 -2.19
N GLN A 355 10.88 21.42 -2.62
CA GLN A 355 9.62 22.16 -2.77
C GLN A 355 8.80 22.23 -1.47
N GLY A 356 9.30 21.65 -0.36
CA GLY A 356 8.57 21.61 0.91
C GLY A 356 7.41 20.61 0.90
N LYS A 357 7.44 19.62 0.00
CA LYS A 357 6.38 18.60 -0.10
C LYS A 357 6.38 17.67 1.11
N THR A 358 5.18 17.27 1.51
CA THR A 358 4.98 16.35 2.62
C THR A 358 5.43 14.93 2.28
N LEU A 359 5.67 14.09 3.29
CA LEU A 359 6.01 12.67 3.11
C LEU A 359 4.96 11.93 2.26
N SER A 360 3.67 12.25 2.43
CA SER A 360 2.58 11.63 1.68
C SER A 360 2.57 12.05 0.21
N GLU A 361 2.82 13.33 -0.09
CA GLU A 361 2.95 13.82 -1.48
C GLU A 361 4.17 13.19 -2.18
N ILE A 362 5.31 13.10 -1.50
CA ILE A 362 6.51 12.45 -2.04
C ILE A 362 6.25 10.96 -2.27
N ASN A 363 5.63 10.26 -1.30
CA ASN A 363 5.26 8.86 -1.46
C ASN A 363 4.30 8.64 -2.64
N TYR A 364 3.36 9.55 -2.87
CA TYR A 364 2.44 9.51 -4.02
C TYR A 364 3.18 9.61 -5.35
N ALA A 365 4.15 10.52 -5.44
CA ALA A 365 4.99 10.67 -6.63
C ALA A 365 5.87 9.43 -6.86
N VAL A 366 6.61 9.00 -5.83
CA VAL A 366 7.50 7.81 -5.90
C VAL A 366 6.72 6.55 -6.25
N THR A 367 5.55 6.34 -5.63
CA THR A 367 4.69 5.18 -5.93
C THR A 367 4.20 5.20 -7.37
N GLY A 368 3.92 6.38 -7.94
CA GLY A 368 3.58 6.52 -9.36
C GLY A 368 4.72 6.12 -10.30
N LEU A 369 5.97 6.36 -9.89
CA LEU A 369 7.15 5.96 -10.66
C LEU A 369 7.42 4.46 -10.57
N VAL A 370 7.18 3.84 -9.41
CA VAL A 370 7.44 2.40 -9.19
C VAL A 370 6.30 1.51 -9.70
N ASN A 371 5.04 1.91 -9.46
CA ASN A 371 3.86 1.08 -9.68
C ASN A 371 2.91 1.63 -10.77
N GLY A 372 3.29 2.72 -11.45
CA GLY A 372 2.46 3.35 -12.47
C GLY A 372 1.28 4.14 -11.90
N SER A 373 0.40 4.62 -12.79
CA SER A 373 -0.67 5.57 -12.45
C SER A 373 -1.68 5.06 -11.43
N ALA A 374 -1.87 3.74 -11.35
CA ALA A 374 -2.80 3.11 -10.42
C ALA A 374 -2.33 3.11 -8.95
N ARG A 375 -1.02 3.28 -8.71
CA ARG A 375 -0.42 3.50 -7.38
C ARG A 375 -0.90 2.50 -6.30
N HIS A 376 -0.88 1.21 -6.62
CA HIS A 376 -1.36 0.17 -5.72
C HIS A 376 -0.59 0.19 -4.41
N ALA A 377 -1.30 -0.09 -3.31
CA ALA A 377 -0.74 -0.15 -1.96
C ALA A 377 -0.03 1.15 -1.51
N LEU A 378 -0.47 2.31 -2.01
CA LEU A 378 0.09 3.63 -1.68
C LEU A 378 0.28 3.84 -0.16
N VAL A 379 -0.71 3.45 0.64
CA VAL A 379 -0.69 3.64 2.09
C VAL A 379 0.23 2.64 2.77
N ASP A 380 0.29 1.39 2.31
CA ASP A 380 1.24 0.41 2.83
C ASP A 380 2.68 0.88 2.59
N ARG A 381 2.96 1.50 1.44
CA ARG A 381 4.27 2.08 1.11
C ARG A 381 4.62 3.27 1.99
N LEU A 382 3.62 4.13 2.27
CA LEU A 382 3.78 5.26 3.18
C LEU A 382 4.05 4.80 4.62
N ASN A 383 3.29 3.82 5.10
CA ASN A 383 3.47 3.22 6.42
C ASN A 383 4.83 2.54 6.56
N SER A 384 5.26 1.83 5.53
CA SER A 384 6.60 1.25 5.49
C SER A 384 7.68 2.32 5.57
N THR A 385 7.58 3.37 4.74
CA THR A 385 8.53 4.50 4.74
C THR A 385 8.60 5.16 6.12
N ARG A 386 7.45 5.41 6.76
CA ARG A 386 7.41 5.96 8.13
C ARG A 386 8.05 5.07 9.16
N ARG A 387 7.72 3.78 9.12
CA ARG A 387 8.28 2.79 10.04
C ARG A 387 9.80 2.80 9.94
N ILE A 388 10.35 2.87 8.74
CA ILE A 388 11.80 2.92 8.49
C ILE A 388 12.41 4.20 9.07
N LEU A 389 11.82 5.36 8.78
CA LEU A 389 12.26 6.67 9.31
C LEU A 389 12.19 6.76 10.84
N GLY A 390 11.30 6.00 11.49
CA GLY A 390 11.16 5.95 12.94
C GLY A 390 12.17 5.06 13.68
N THR A 391 12.99 4.28 12.98
CA THR A 391 13.99 3.39 13.61
C THR A 391 15.20 4.17 14.09
N GLU A 392 15.96 3.65 15.06
CA GLU A 392 17.06 4.38 15.73
C GLU A 392 18.11 4.97 14.77
N PHE A 393 18.43 4.24 13.70
CA PHE A 393 19.33 4.73 12.65
C PHE A 393 18.83 6.03 11.99
N TYR A 394 17.51 6.21 11.90
CA TYR A 394 16.83 7.32 11.24
C TYR A 394 16.27 8.38 12.21
N LYS A 395 16.33 8.15 13.54
CA LYS A 395 15.79 9.07 14.59
C LYS A 395 16.49 10.44 14.69
N LEU A 396 17.57 10.69 13.96
CA LEU A 396 18.31 11.97 13.95
C LEU A 396 17.63 13.11 13.15
N CYS A 397 16.45 12.90 12.55
CA CYS A 397 15.57 13.97 12.04
C CYS A 397 14.98 14.87 13.17
N LYS A 398 15.81 15.32 14.10
CA LYS A 398 15.43 16.09 15.28
C LYS A 398 15.91 17.54 15.16
N GLN A 399 15.19 18.34 14.36
CA GLN A 399 15.17 19.80 14.51
C GLN A 399 13.88 20.37 13.90
N MET A 400 12.78 20.28 14.64
CA MET A 400 11.59 21.11 14.45
C MET A 400 11.04 21.51 15.83
N ALA A 401 11.81 22.32 16.55
CA ALA A 401 11.35 22.96 17.78
C ALA A 401 11.44 24.49 17.77
N GLU A 402 11.98 25.15 16.73
CA GLU A 402 12.23 26.61 16.79
C GLU A 402 11.41 27.47 15.84
N VAL A 403 10.61 26.91 14.93
CA VAL A 403 9.77 27.74 14.04
C VAL A 403 8.44 28.19 14.72
N SER A 404 8.10 27.72 15.92
CA SER A 404 6.77 28.02 16.46
C SER A 404 6.66 29.26 17.34
N ILE A 405 7.73 29.93 17.79
CA ILE A 405 7.53 31.08 18.70
C ILE A 405 7.05 32.34 17.97
N GLU A 406 7.57 32.64 16.77
CA GLU A 406 7.07 33.78 15.98
C GLU A 406 5.69 33.51 15.37
N LEU A 407 5.42 32.28 14.93
CA LEU A 407 4.10 31.89 14.46
C LEU A 407 3.06 31.96 15.60
N MET A 408 3.41 31.52 16.82
CA MET A 408 2.54 31.59 18.00
C MET A 408 2.24 33.04 18.44
N LYS A 409 3.21 33.96 18.30
CA LYS A 409 2.99 35.41 18.50
C LYS A 409 2.05 36.00 17.46
N TRP A 410 2.10 35.53 16.21
CA TRP A 410 1.27 36.02 15.11
C TRP A 410 -0.22 35.62 15.21
N ILE A 411 -0.52 34.46 15.83
CA ILE A 411 -1.89 33.97 16.10
C ILE A 411 -2.41 34.25 17.52
N GLY A 412 -1.71 35.10 18.29
CA GLY A 412 -2.22 35.61 19.57
C GLY A 412 -2.27 34.58 20.70
N LEU A 413 -1.43 33.54 20.67
CA LEU A 413 -1.32 32.59 21.78
C LEU A 413 -0.20 33.04 22.72
N GLU A 414 -0.58 33.56 23.89
CA GLU A 414 0.36 33.91 24.96
C GLU A 414 1.15 32.67 25.42
N THR A 415 2.47 32.73 25.30
CA THR A 415 3.39 31.77 25.91
C THR A 415 3.51 32.07 27.40
N ARG A 416 3.17 31.11 28.28
CA ARG A 416 3.63 31.15 29.68
C ARG A 416 5.01 30.52 29.76
N ASN A 417 5.92 31.23 30.42
CA ASN A 417 7.25 30.75 30.80
C ASN A 417 7.16 29.43 31.57
N VAL A 418 8.01 28.47 31.23
CA VAL A 418 8.47 27.38 32.11
C VAL A 418 9.97 27.41 32.13
#